data_AF-A0A2N2PEB9-F1
#
_entry.id   AF-A0A2N2PEB9-F1
#
_cell.length_a   1.000
_cell.length_b   1.000
_cell.length_c   1.000
_cell.angle_alpha   90.00
_cell.angle_beta   90.00
_cell.angle_gamma   90.00
#
_symmetry.space_group_name_H-M   'P 1'
#
loop_
_entity.id
_entity.type
_entity.pdbx_description
1 polymer ?
#
loop_
_entity_poly.entity_id
_entity_poly.type
_entity_poly.pdbx_seq_one_letter_code
_entity_poly.pdbx_strand_id
1 'polypeptide(L)'
;MAFDILAARGRVEAYLMDAARLVWDDDVLDEAIRQALRDVQAIWGTKLGIEGLDGELVTSLDAGMADLIVRGAASYAVEMRTVDRADVFELSQTGLELAGWAAQQKKNFWDDVEKLRLKQIQTSASAPYFTLPDPD
;
A
#
# COMPACT_ATOMS: atom_id res chain seq x y z
N MET A 1 -6.76 -14.53 -12.64
CA MET A 1 -7.85 -13.86 -11.92
C MET A 1 -7.50 -12.38 -11.89
N ALA A 2 -8.46 -11.49 -12.15
CA ALA A 2 -8.22 -10.05 -12.08
C ALA A 2 -7.91 -9.65 -10.62
N PHE A 3 -7.15 -8.57 -10.43
CA PHE A 3 -6.87 -8.05 -9.08
C PHE A 3 -8.05 -7.19 -8.62
N ASP A 4 -8.94 -7.77 -7.81
CA ASP A 4 -10.07 -7.12 -7.16
C ASP A 4 -9.85 -7.04 -5.64
N ILE A 5 -10.83 -6.50 -4.90
CA ILE A 5 -10.71 -6.37 -3.44
C ILE A 5 -10.56 -7.72 -2.72
N LEU A 6 -11.21 -8.79 -3.20
CA LEU A 6 -11.11 -10.13 -2.60
C LEU A 6 -9.71 -10.70 -2.79
N ALA A 7 -9.14 -10.54 -3.98
CA ALA A 7 -7.76 -10.91 -4.27
C ALA A 7 -6.77 -10.08 -3.46
N ALA A 8 -7.04 -8.77 -3.27
CA ALA A 8 -6.19 -7.91 -2.45
C ALA A 8 -6.18 -8.37 -0.98
N ARG A 9 -7.34 -8.57 -0.35
CA ARG A 9 -7.46 -9.06 1.03
C ARG A 9 -6.75 -10.40 1.22
N GLY A 10 -7.05 -11.39 0.37
CA GLY A 10 -6.43 -12.71 0.47
C GLY A 10 -4.89 -12.67 0.35
N ARG A 11 -4.34 -11.74 -0.43
CA ARG A 11 -2.89 -11.54 -0.52
C ARG A 11 -2.31 -10.86 0.71
N VAL A 12 -3.01 -9.89 1.30
CA VAL A 12 -2.58 -9.23 2.56
C VAL A 12 -2.62 -10.23 3.71
N GLU A 13 -3.68 -11.04 3.82
CA GLU A 13 -3.81 -12.12 4.80
C GLU A 13 -2.65 -13.12 4.71
N ALA A 14 -2.35 -13.57 3.48
CA ALA A 14 -1.22 -14.46 3.24
C ALA A 14 0.12 -13.81 3.63
N TYR A 15 0.30 -12.52 3.35
CA TYR A 15 1.49 -11.77 3.74
C TYR A 15 1.65 -11.67 5.26
N LEU A 16 0.53 -11.46 5.97
CA LEU A 16 0.48 -11.36 7.42
C LEU A 16 0.42 -12.71 8.15
N MET A 17 0.48 -13.82 7.41
CA MET A 17 0.36 -15.19 7.93
C MET A 17 -0.94 -15.43 8.72
N ASP A 18 -2.05 -14.81 8.29
CA ASP A 18 -3.38 -14.95 8.89
C ASP A 18 -4.41 -15.43 7.86
N ALA A 19 -4.12 -16.55 7.20
CA ALA A 19 -5.00 -17.11 6.17
C ALA A 19 -6.39 -17.53 6.69
N ALA A 20 -6.56 -17.64 8.01
CA ALA A 20 -7.83 -17.99 8.65
C ALA A 20 -8.62 -16.76 9.14
N ARG A 21 -8.14 -15.52 8.91
CA ARG A 21 -8.75 -14.26 9.37
C ARG A 21 -9.10 -14.26 10.85
N LEU A 22 -8.19 -14.79 11.68
CA LEU A 22 -8.39 -14.81 13.13
C LEU A 22 -7.98 -13.49 13.78
N VAL A 23 -7.16 -12.71 13.09
CA VAL A 23 -6.59 -11.47 13.59
C VAL A 23 -7.13 -10.28 12.82
N TRP A 24 -7.14 -10.36 11.50
CA TRP A 24 -7.46 -9.23 10.63
C TRP A 24 -8.84 -9.45 10.01
N ASP A 25 -9.80 -8.61 10.40
CA ASP A 25 -11.10 -8.58 9.75
C ASP A 25 -11.06 -7.80 8.43
N ASP A 26 -12.14 -7.95 7.65
CA ASP A 26 -12.27 -7.33 6.33
C ASP A 26 -12.23 -5.79 6.40
N ASP A 27 -12.74 -5.18 7.48
CA ASP A 27 -12.82 -3.72 7.61
C ASP A 27 -11.44 -3.11 7.83
N VAL A 28 -10.62 -3.75 8.67
CA VAL A 28 -9.22 -3.36 8.91
C VAL A 28 -8.39 -3.55 7.64
N LEU A 29 -8.56 -4.67 6.94
CA LEU A 29 -7.85 -4.93 5.69
C LEU A 29 -8.23 -3.93 4.60
N ASP A 30 -9.52 -3.61 4.47
CA ASP A 30 -9.99 -2.60 3.53
C ASP A 30 -9.38 -1.23 3.83
N GLU A 31 -9.41 -0.78 5.08
CA GLU A 31 -8.84 0.53 5.42
C GLU A 31 -7.33 0.56 5.18
N ALA A 32 -6.63 -0.53 5.45
CA ALA A 32 -5.21 -0.65 5.15
C ALA A 32 -4.93 -0.59 3.64
N ILE A 33 -5.76 -1.25 2.82
CA ILE A 33 -5.68 -1.20 1.36
C ILE A 33 -5.99 0.21 0.86
N ARG A 34 -7.00 0.90 1.42
CA ARG A 34 -7.31 2.29 1.07
C ARG A 34 -6.13 3.21 1.37
N GLN A 35 -5.50 3.08 2.55
CA GLN A 35 -4.33 3.89 2.91
C GLN A 35 -3.18 3.69 1.92
N ALA A 36 -2.82 2.43 1.62
CA ALA A 36 -1.78 2.13 0.65
C ALA A 36 -2.10 2.64 -0.76
N LEU A 37 -3.36 2.49 -1.21
CA LEU A 37 -3.81 3.00 -2.51
C LEU A 37 -3.71 4.52 -2.58
N ARG A 38 -4.15 5.24 -1.52
CA ARG A 38 -4.08 6.70 -1.44
C ARG A 38 -2.64 7.20 -1.55
N ASP A 39 -1.69 6.55 -0.89
CA ASP A 39 -0.28 6.95 -0.95
C ASP A 39 0.32 6.75 -2.34
N VAL A 40 0.01 5.62 -2.99
CA VAL A 40 0.45 5.38 -4.38
C VAL A 40 -0.19 6.41 -5.32
N GLN A 41 -1.49 6.68 -5.18
CA GLN A 41 -2.20 7.70 -5.97
C GLN A 41 -1.60 9.09 -5.83
N ALA A 42 -1.21 9.49 -4.61
CA ALA A 42 -0.65 10.81 -4.33
C ALA A 42 0.63 11.07 -5.14
N ILE A 43 1.38 10.01 -5.45
CA ILE A 43 2.62 10.09 -6.23
C ILE A 43 2.36 9.87 -7.73
N TRP A 44 1.44 8.99 -8.07
CA TRP A 44 1.13 8.67 -9.46
C TRP A 44 0.42 9.80 -10.19
N GLY A 45 -0.29 10.67 -9.45
CA GLY A 45 -0.93 11.87 -9.98
C GLY A 45 -2.21 11.60 -10.78
N THR A 46 -2.69 10.34 -10.82
CA THR A 46 -3.98 9.97 -11.40
C THR A 46 -4.81 9.15 -10.43
N LYS A 47 -6.13 9.15 -10.63
CA LYS A 47 -7.04 8.34 -9.82
C LYS A 47 -6.87 6.87 -10.18
N LEU A 48 -6.35 6.09 -9.23
CA LEU A 48 -6.31 4.64 -9.26
C LEU A 48 -7.54 4.02 -8.58
N GLY A 49 -7.94 2.82 -8.96
CA GLY A 49 -9.09 2.12 -8.40
C GLY A 49 -8.83 0.63 -8.31
N ILE A 50 -9.49 -0.03 -7.36
CA ILE A 50 -9.52 -1.48 -7.21
C ILE A 50 -10.98 -1.89 -7.25
N GLU A 51 -11.34 -2.79 -8.17
CA GLU A 51 -12.69 -3.32 -8.30
C GLU A 51 -13.23 -3.82 -6.96
N GLY A 52 -14.43 -3.34 -6.59
CA GLY A 52 -15.11 -3.67 -5.34
C GLY A 52 -14.71 -2.80 -4.13
N LEU A 53 -13.63 -2.01 -4.22
CA LEU A 53 -13.26 -1.06 -3.19
C LEU A 53 -13.94 0.30 -3.45
N ASP A 54 -14.61 0.86 -2.45
CA ASP A 54 -15.27 2.17 -2.49
C ASP A 54 -16.22 2.38 -3.70
N GLY A 55 -16.82 1.29 -4.20
CA GLY A 55 -17.75 1.32 -5.33
C GLY A 55 -17.10 1.35 -6.72
N GLU A 56 -15.78 1.20 -6.81
CA GLU A 56 -15.08 1.11 -8.10
C GLU A 56 -15.48 -0.18 -8.84
N LEU A 57 -15.81 -0.04 -10.13
CA LEU A 57 -16.27 -1.16 -10.97
C LEU A 57 -15.13 -1.82 -11.76
N VAL A 58 -13.98 -1.16 -11.84
CA VAL A 58 -12.84 -1.62 -12.65
C VAL A 58 -11.54 -1.27 -11.92
N THR A 59 -10.62 -2.22 -11.84
CA THR A 59 -9.26 -1.98 -11.35
C THR A 59 -8.43 -1.22 -12.37
N SER A 60 -7.85 -0.09 -11.97
CA SER A 60 -7.04 0.80 -12.83
C SER A 60 -5.58 0.88 -12.40
N LEU A 61 -5.03 -0.24 -11.92
CA LEU A 61 -3.63 -0.35 -11.49
C LEU A 61 -2.71 -0.75 -12.63
N ASP A 62 -1.56 -0.10 -12.73
CA ASP A 62 -0.49 -0.52 -13.65
C ASP A 62 0.29 -1.73 -13.11
N ALA A 63 1.04 -2.37 -13.99
CA ALA A 63 1.85 -3.52 -13.66
C ALA A 63 2.82 -3.23 -12.51
N GLY A 64 2.75 -4.06 -11.45
CA GLY A 64 3.59 -3.95 -10.25
C GLY A 64 2.98 -3.14 -9.10
N MET A 65 1.93 -2.33 -9.34
CA MET A 65 1.27 -1.58 -8.27
C MET A 65 0.50 -2.48 -7.31
N ALA A 66 -0.10 -3.57 -7.80
CA ALA A 66 -0.85 -4.50 -6.96
C ALA A 66 0.03 -5.09 -5.83
N ASP A 67 1.27 -5.48 -6.14
CA ASP A 67 2.20 -6.03 -5.17
C ASP A 67 2.67 -4.98 -4.15
N LEU A 68 2.82 -3.75 -4.62
CA LEU A 68 3.19 -2.61 -3.78
C LEU A 68 2.08 -2.26 -2.79
N ILE A 69 0.83 -2.22 -3.25
CA ILE A 69 -0.35 -1.98 -2.43
C ILE A 69 -0.49 -3.06 -1.36
N VAL A 70 -0.28 -4.34 -1.70
CA VAL A 70 -0.34 -5.44 -0.71
C VAL A 70 0.69 -5.25 0.39
N ARG A 71 1.95 -4.88 0.07
CA ARG A 71 2.98 -4.63 1.09
C ARG A 71 2.68 -3.40 1.94
N GLY A 72 2.21 -2.31 1.31
CA GLY A 72 1.78 -1.10 2.02
C GLY A 72 0.63 -1.39 2.98
N ALA A 73 -0.40 -2.09 2.50
CA ALA A 73 -1.56 -2.46 3.30
C ALA A 73 -1.17 -3.34 4.49
N ALA A 74 -0.29 -4.32 4.30
CA ALA A 74 0.22 -5.13 5.41
C ALA A 74 0.91 -4.26 6.48
N SER A 75 1.67 -3.24 6.09
CA SER A 75 2.30 -2.32 7.04
C SER A 75 1.27 -1.49 7.81
N TYR A 76 0.26 -0.95 7.12
CA TYR A 76 -0.82 -0.17 7.73
C TYR A 76 -1.68 -1.01 8.69
N ALA A 77 -1.99 -2.26 8.32
CA ALA A 77 -2.70 -3.19 9.20
C ALA A 77 -1.94 -3.38 10.52
N VAL A 78 -0.64 -3.66 10.46
CA VAL A 78 0.17 -3.86 11.68
C VAL A 78 0.34 -2.57 12.48
N GLU A 79 0.44 -1.41 11.85
CA GLU A 79 0.41 -0.13 12.56
C GLU A 79 -0.90 0.06 13.35
N MET A 80 -2.05 -0.15 12.72
CA MET A 80 -3.35 -0.03 13.38
C MET A 80 -3.46 -0.98 14.58
N ARG A 81 -2.98 -2.21 14.44
CA ARG A 81 -2.94 -3.15 15.57
C ARG A 81 -1.96 -2.77 16.66
N THR A 82 -0.84 -2.13 16.30
CA THR A 82 0.11 -1.64 17.29
C THR A 82 -0.52 -0.55 18.14
N VAL A 83 -1.34 0.32 17.54
CA VAL A 83 -2.14 1.32 18.27
C VAL A 83 -3.13 0.64 19.20
N ASP A 84 -3.92 -0.33 18.70
CA ASP A 84 -4.87 -1.10 19.51
C ASP A 84 -4.19 -1.79 20.71
N ARG A 85 -3.01 -2.39 20.50
CA ARG A 85 -2.23 -3.03 21.58
C ARG A 85 -1.57 -2.05 22.53
N ALA A 86 -1.23 -0.84 22.09
CA ALA A 86 -0.65 0.17 22.97
C ALA A 86 -1.62 0.59 24.08
N ASP A 87 -2.92 0.48 23.82
CA ASP A 87 -3.98 0.73 24.81
C ASP A 87 -4.19 -0.45 25.78
N VAL A 88 -3.62 -1.63 25.48
CA VAL A 88 -3.72 -2.83 26.32
C VAL A 88 -2.48 -2.96 27.21
N PHE A 89 -2.69 -3.17 28.51
CA PHE A 89 -1.57 -3.46 29.44
C PHE A 89 -0.97 -4.83 29.12
N GLU A 90 0.22 -4.84 28.49
CA GLU A 90 0.95 -6.05 28.13
C GLU A 90 2.28 -6.14 28.91
N LEU A 91 2.53 -7.28 29.59
CA LEU A 91 3.78 -7.53 30.33
C LEU A 91 4.93 -7.92 29.40
N SER A 92 4.62 -8.47 28.23
CA SER A 92 5.57 -8.77 27.15
C SER A 92 5.70 -7.55 26.24
N GLN A 93 6.94 -7.13 25.94
CA GLN A 93 7.24 -6.03 25.01
C GLN A 93 6.91 -6.36 23.54
N THR A 94 6.04 -7.33 23.26
CA THR A 94 5.71 -7.82 21.92
C THR A 94 5.06 -6.74 21.06
N GLY A 95 4.30 -5.80 21.65
CA GLY A 95 3.80 -4.61 20.95
C GLY A 95 4.91 -3.70 20.41
N LEU A 96 6.03 -3.53 21.14
CA LEU A 96 7.17 -2.71 20.70
C LEU A 96 7.93 -3.35 19.53
N GLU A 97 8.07 -4.68 19.55
CA GLU A 97 8.70 -5.42 18.44
C GLU A 97 7.87 -5.35 17.16
N LEU A 98 6.53 -5.47 17.29
CA LEU A 98 5.59 -5.28 16.18
C LEU A 98 5.66 -3.86 15.60
N ALA A 99 5.76 -2.84 16.46
CA ALA A 99 5.94 -1.45 16.04
C ALA A 99 7.22 -1.26 15.20
N GLY A 100 8.33 -1.85 15.65
CA GLY A 100 9.61 -1.81 14.93
C GLY A 100 9.54 -2.50 13.57
N TRP A 101 8.88 -3.65 13.49
CA TRP A 101 8.64 -4.33 12.22
C TRP A 101 7.75 -3.49 11.29
N ALA A 102 6.65 -2.94 11.80
CA ALA A 102 5.72 -2.13 11.00
C ALA A 102 6.41 -0.90 10.40
N ALA A 103 7.21 -0.19 11.21
CA ALA A 103 8.00 0.94 10.77
C ALA A 103 9.00 0.55 9.66
N GLN A 104 9.67 -0.61 9.80
CA GLN A 104 10.58 -1.10 8.77
C GLN A 104 9.86 -1.49 7.47
N GLN A 105 8.69 -2.13 7.55
CA GLN A 105 7.90 -2.46 6.36
C GLN A 105 7.39 -1.19 5.67
N LYS A 106 6.94 -0.20 6.44
CA LYS A 106 6.49 1.08 5.89
C LYS A 106 7.63 1.83 5.21
N LYS A 107 8.83 1.81 5.79
CA LYS A 107 10.03 2.33 5.13
C LYS A 107 10.29 1.63 3.79
N ASN A 108 10.26 0.30 3.76
CA ASN A 108 10.45 -0.48 2.53
C ASN A 108 9.37 -0.16 1.48
N PHE A 109 8.13 0.02 1.92
CA PHE A 109 7.02 0.44 1.05
C PHE A 109 7.33 1.78 0.38
N TRP A 110 7.72 2.81 1.15
CA TRP A 110 8.08 4.12 0.60
C TRP A 110 9.28 4.05 -0.36
N ASP A 111 10.30 3.25 -0.04
CA ASP A 111 11.44 3.04 -0.94
C ASP A 111 10.99 2.42 -2.27
N ASP A 112 10.04 1.50 -2.25
CA ASP A 112 9.48 0.88 -3.46
C ASP A 112 8.57 1.83 -4.25
N VAL A 113 7.78 2.64 -3.56
CA VAL A 113 6.96 3.70 -4.20
C VAL A 113 7.87 4.69 -4.94
N GLU A 114 8.99 5.08 -4.34
CA GLU A 114 9.95 5.99 -4.99
C GLU A 114 10.61 5.34 -6.22
N LYS A 115 10.97 4.06 -6.16
CA LYS A 115 11.48 3.33 -7.34
C LYS A 115 10.46 3.32 -8.48
N LEU A 116 9.17 3.13 -8.16
CA LEU A 116 8.10 3.12 -9.15
C LEU A 116 7.95 4.51 -9.79
N ARG A 117 8.00 5.58 -8.99
CA ARG A 117 7.99 6.97 -9.45
C ARG A 117 9.17 7.27 -10.38
N LEU A 118 10.39 6.86 -10.01
CA LEU A 118 11.58 7.06 -10.82
C LEU A 118 11.48 6.33 -12.16
N LYS A 119 10.97 5.10 -12.16
CA LYS A 119 10.71 4.34 -13.39
C LYS A 119 9.74 5.10 -14.30
N GLN A 120 8.64 5.62 -13.76
CA GLN A 120 7.66 6.38 -14.52
C GLN A 120 8.31 7.61 -15.20
N ILE A 121 9.12 8.37 -14.46
CA ILE A 121 9.84 9.55 -15.00
C ILE A 121 10.78 9.14 -16.14
N GLN A 122 11.53 8.06 -15.95
CA GLN A 122 12.50 7.57 -16.95
C GLN A 122 11.82 7.06 -18.23
N THR A 123 10.62 6.50 -18.12
CA THR A 123 9.85 5.98 -19.26
C THR A 123 8.88 6.99 -19.87
N SER A 124 8.73 8.17 -19.26
CA SER A 124 7.82 9.20 -19.75
C SER A 124 8.28 9.74 -21.10
N ALA A 125 7.38 9.74 -22.09
CA ALA A 125 7.64 10.32 -23.40
C ALA A 125 7.74 11.85 -23.37
N SER A 126 7.21 12.49 -22.32
CA SER A 126 7.22 13.94 -22.13
C SER A 126 8.20 14.30 -21.01
N ALA A 127 9.13 15.21 -21.29
CA ALA A 127 10.01 15.76 -20.27
C ALA A 127 9.17 16.54 -19.22
N PRO A 128 9.36 16.30 -17.92
CA PRO A 128 8.57 16.92 -16.86
C PRO A 128 8.81 18.43 -16.68
N TYR A 129 9.76 19.02 -17.40
CA TYR A 129 10.09 20.44 -17.34
C TYR A 129 10.09 21.06 -18.74
N PHE A 130 9.67 22.33 -18.82
CA PHE A 130 9.78 23.15 -20.01
C PHE A 130 11.26 23.26 -20.43
N THR A 131 11.61 22.74 -21.60
CA THR A 131 12.88 23.07 -22.26
C THR A 131 12.72 24.45 -22.87
N LEU A 132 13.49 25.44 -22.39
CA LEU A 132 13.60 26.72 -23.09
C LEU A 132 13.95 26.43 -24.57
N PRO A 133 13.24 27.05 -25.54
CA PRO A 133 13.64 26.92 -26.94
C PRO A 133 15.09 27.39 -27.09
N ASP A 134 15.88 26.66 -27.87
CA ASP A 134 17.23 27.09 -28.21
C ASP A 134 17.16 28.49 -28.82
N PRO A 135 18.00 29.44 -28.38
CA PRO A 135 18.04 30.76 -28.99
C PRO A 135 18.52 30.63 -30.44
N ASP A 136 17.66 31.06 -31.38
CA ASP A 136 17.98 31.20 -32.82
C ASP A 136 19.22 32.07 -33.08
#